data_AF-A0A8T4YHR7-F1
#
_entry.id   AF-A0A8T4YHR7-F1
#
_cell.length_a   1.000
_cell.length_b   1.000
_cell.length_c   1.000
_cell.angle_alpha   90.00
_cell.angle_beta   90.00
_cell.angle_gamma   90.00
#
_symmetry.space_group_name_H-M   'P 1'
#
loop_
_entity.id
_entity.type
_entity.pdbx_description
1 polymer ?
#
loop_
_entity_poly.entity_id
_entity_poly.type
_entity_poly.pdbx_seq_one_letter_code
_entity_poly.pdbx_strand_id
1 'polypeptide(L)'
;MSEEIKEFRIKPSLLIPLAILSALLSFIGTVEIALNGSVGGAFMCRYAWGTVSKTMGIPVISLLVLLLAYPFKYFKGKLSPSLLISIYVIGAAVGMYGIGHYETFACWPVGFSRTLLYTDPEVLPMAQSWWWMPPLEVVRRITVGGAATDWGAWSGSIVFWSLYLLVFYLFGSSVMLLLRRRWLDVERVPFPYVIATYDVVRRVSEEPGAK
;
A
#
# COMPACT_ATOMS: atom_id res chain seq x y z
N MET A 1 -36.19 -14.35 -7.55
CA MET A 1 -35.61 -13.83 -8.80
C MET A 1 -34.15 -13.53 -8.51
N SER A 2 -33.23 -14.46 -8.82
CA SER A 2 -31.80 -14.18 -8.66
C SER A 2 -31.36 -13.35 -9.85
N GLU A 3 -31.11 -12.07 -9.65
CA GLU A 3 -30.39 -11.28 -10.65
C GLU A 3 -29.05 -11.97 -10.89
N GLU A 4 -28.79 -12.34 -12.14
CA GLU A 4 -27.50 -12.87 -12.57
C GLU A 4 -26.45 -11.78 -12.30
N ILE A 5 -25.64 -11.98 -11.26
CA ILE A 5 -24.52 -11.08 -10.97
C ILE A 5 -23.51 -11.28 -12.09
N LYS A 6 -23.55 -10.41 -13.10
CA LYS A 6 -22.53 -10.39 -14.16
C LYS A 6 -21.18 -10.10 -13.51
N GLU A 7 -20.29 -11.09 -13.58
CA GLU A 7 -18.92 -10.98 -13.07
C GLU A 7 -18.22 -9.82 -13.79
N PHE A 8 -17.84 -8.80 -13.02
CA PHE A 8 -17.15 -7.64 -13.56
C PHE A 8 -15.73 -8.03 -13.98
N ARG A 9 -15.44 -7.96 -15.28
CA ARG A 9 -14.09 -8.17 -15.83
C ARG A 9 -13.50 -6.88 -16.34
N ILE A 10 -12.29 -6.57 -15.88
CA ILE A 10 -11.50 -5.46 -16.42
C ILE A 10 -11.18 -5.77 -17.89
N LYS A 11 -11.43 -4.81 -18.77
CA LYS A 11 -11.12 -4.96 -20.20
C LYS A 11 -9.60 -5.14 -20.37
N PRO A 12 -9.12 -6.13 -21.15
CA PRO A 12 -7.69 -6.36 -21.35
C PRO A 12 -6.93 -5.12 -21.85
N SER A 13 -7.58 -4.28 -22.66
CA SER A 13 -7.02 -3.03 -23.17
C SER A 13 -6.71 -1.98 -22.10
N LEU A 14 -7.31 -2.10 -20.91
CA LEU A 14 -7.04 -1.20 -19.78
C LEU A 14 -5.91 -1.69 -18.89
N LEU A 15 -5.51 -2.97 -18.97
CA LEU A 15 -4.50 -3.53 -18.05
C LEU A 15 -3.15 -2.81 -18.14
N ILE A 16 -2.66 -2.57 -19.36
CA ILE A 16 -1.36 -1.90 -19.58
C ILE A 16 -1.40 -0.45 -19.08
N PRO A 17 -2.38 0.40 -19.48
CA PRO A 17 -2.51 1.76 -18.92
C PRO A 17 -2.63 1.78 -17.39
N LEU A 18 -3.40 0.85 -16.82
CA LEU A 18 -3.61 0.76 -15.37
C LEU A 18 -2.32 0.35 -14.64
N ALA A 19 -1.54 -0.57 -15.20
CA ALA A 19 -0.24 -0.96 -14.66
C ALA A 19 0.76 0.21 -14.70
N ILE A 20 0.82 0.94 -15.82
CA ILE A 20 1.67 2.13 -15.97
C ILE A 20 1.26 3.21 -14.95
N LEU A 21 -0.04 3.50 -14.85
CA LEU A 21 -0.55 4.49 -13.89
C LEU A 21 -0.23 4.09 -12.45
N SER A 22 -0.38 2.81 -12.10
CA SER A 22 -0.04 2.29 -10.78
C SER A 22 1.45 2.46 -10.48
N ALA A 23 2.33 2.13 -11.43
CA ALA A 23 3.77 2.30 -11.28
C ALA A 23 4.16 3.78 -11.11
N LEU A 24 3.59 4.66 -11.94
CA LEU A 24 3.85 6.11 -11.87
C LEU A 24 3.39 6.71 -10.54
N LEU A 25 2.15 6.44 -10.12
CA LEU A 25 1.63 6.96 -8.86
C LEU A 25 2.39 6.39 -7.65
N SER A 26 2.82 5.13 -7.71
CA SER A 26 3.67 4.54 -6.66
C SER A 26 5.05 5.19 -6.60
N PHE A 27 5.65 5.48 -7.76
CA PHE A 27 6.93 6.18 -7.85
C PHE A 27 6.82 7.60 -7.29
N ILE A 28 5.82 8.37 -7.73
CA ILE A 28 5.55 9.73 -7.23
C ILE A 28 5.34 9.70 -5.71
N GLY A 29 4.54 8.74 -5.23
CA GLY A 29 4.33 8.53 -3.80
C GLY A 29 5.61 8.25 -3.03
N THR A 30 6.48 7.41 -3.58
CA THR A 30 7.78 7.08 -3.00
C THR A 30 8.72 8.30 -2.97
N VAL A 31 8.72 9.12 -4.03
CA VAL A 31 9.50 10.35 -4.09
C VAL A 31 8.97 11.39 -3.10
N GLU A 32 7.64 11.56 -3.00
CA GLU A 32 7.00 12.44 -2.00
C GLU A 32 7.41 12.04 -0.58
N ILE A 33 7.34 10.75 -0.27
CA ILE A 33 7.83 10.16 0.98
C ILE A 33 9.30 10.50 1.20
N ALA A 34 10.17 10.27 0.22
CA ALA A 34 11.61 10.51 0.36
C ALA A 34 11.93 12.00 0.57
N LEU A 35 11.20 12.88 -0.10
CA LEU A 35 11.31 14.33 0.07
C LEU A 35 10.78 14.76 1.44
N ASN A 36 9.61 14.30 1.87
CA ASN A 36 9.15 14.51 3.24
C ASN A 36 10.21 14.01 4.23
N GLY A 37 10.79 12.83 3.95
CA GLY A 37 12.00 12.22 4.51
C GLY A 37 13.13 13.20 4.86
N SER A 38 13.49 14.02 3.88
CA SER A 38 14.66 14.90 3.94
C SER A 38 14.36 16.30 4.49
N VAL A 39 13.12 16.79 4.39
CA VAL A 39 12.75 18.15 4.88
C VAL A 39 11.89 18.16 6.15
N GLY A 40 11.24 17.06 6.51
CA GLY A 40 10.14 17.06 7.49
C GLY A 40 10.52 16.99 8.98
N GLY A 41 11.75 16.57 9.32
CA GLY A 41 12.27 16.58 10.70
C GLY A 41 11.31 16.01 11.76
N ALA A 42 10.77 16.86 12.64
CA ALA A 42 9.85 16.47 13.73
C ALA A 42 8.35 16.46 13.31
N PHE A 43 8.00 17.04 12.17
CA PHE A 43 6.61 17.14 11.67
C PHE A 43 6.22 16.01 10.71
N MET A 44 7.01 14.93 10.68
CA MET A 44 6.84 13.79 9.77
C MET A 44 5.71 12.83 10.16
N CYS A 45 4.87 13.21 11.13
CA CYS A 45 3.68 12.43 11.45
C CYS A 45 2.64 12.66 10.36
N ARG A 46 2.37 11.64 9.53
CA ARG A 46 1.11 11.61 8.79
C ARG A 46 -0.02 11.47 9.78
N TYR A 47 -0.68 12.60 10.02
CA TYR A 47 -1.74 12.85 10.99
C TYR A 47 -2.69 11.67 11.23
N ALA A 48 -2.56 11.05 12.40
CA ALA A 48 -3.66 10.65 13.28
C ALA A 48 -3.17 10.75 14.74
N TRP A 49 -4.08 10.95 15.69
CA TRP A 49 -3.79 10.86 17.13
C TRP A 49 -3.46 9.42 17.55
N GLY A 50 -2.23 8.96 17.28
CA GLY A 50 -1.75 7.63 17.67
C GLY A 50 -0.37 7.31 17.09
N THR A 51 0.31 6.31 17.65
CA THR A 51 1.68 5.91 17.29
C THR A 51 1.79 5.08 16.01
N VAL A 52 0.67 4.72 15.35
CA VAL A 52 0.66 3.92 14.11
C VAL A 52 -0.53 4.35 13.24
N SER A 53 -0.32 5.26 12.28
CA SER A 53 -1.40 5.76 11.40
C SER A 53 -1.31 5.16 10.00
N LYS A 54 -1.80 3.92 9.84
CA LYS A 54 -1.86 3.22 8.54
C LYS A 54 -3.15 3.46 7.76
N THR A 55 -4.20 3.95 8.42
CA THR A 55 -5.60 3.73 8.00
C THR A 55 -6.24 4.84 7.16
N MET A 56 -5.72 6.08 7.20
CA MET A 56 -6.32 7.21 6.48
C MET A 56 -5.86 7.33 5.01
N GLY A 57 -4.66 6.84 4.67
CA GLY A 57 -4.12 6.94 3.31
C GLY A 57 -4.90 6.12 2.28
N ILE A 58 -5.34 4.92 2.66
CA ILE A 58 -6.09 4.02 1.77
C ILE A 58 -7.38 4.68 1.27
N PRO A 59 -8.34 5.11 2.11
CA PRO A 59 -9.56 5.75 1.64
C PRO A 59 -9.30 7.07 0.92
N VAL A 60 -8.39 7.90 1.43
CA VAL A 60 -8.17 9.25 0.90
C VAL A 60 -7.53 9.20 -0.48
N ILE A 61 -6.49 8.39 -0.70
CA ILE A 61 -5.86 8.25 -2.02
C ILE A 61 -6.84 7.58 -3.01
N SER A 62 -7.59 6.56 -2.57
CA SER A 62 -8.59 5.91 -3.44
C SER A 62 -9.62 6.90 -3.99
N LEU A 63 -10.07 7.85 -3.18
CA LEU A 63 -11.02 8.89 -3.58
C LEU A 63 -10.35 10.02 -4.36
N LEU A 64 -9.13 10.43 -3.98
CA LEU A 64 -8.38 11.46 -4.70
C LEU A 64 -8.08 11.06 -6.15
N VAL A 65 -7.63 9.83 -6.39
CA VAL A 65 -7.36 9.36 -7.77
C VAL A 65 -8.66 9.28 -8.57
N LEU A 66 -9.79 8.95 -7.91
CA LEU A 66 -11.11 9.00 -8.57
C LEU A 66 -11.52 10.44 -8.92
N LEU A 67 -11.21 11.43 -8.08
CA LEU A 67 -11.40 12.85 -8.40
C LEU A 67 -10.54 13.30 -9.58
N LEU A 68 -9.34 12.75 -9.75
CA LEU A 68 -8.49 13.03 -10.93
C LEU A 68 -9.10 12.52 -12.24
N ALA A 69 -10.11 11.64 -12.19
CA ALA A 69 -10.87 11.26 -13.38
C ALA A 69 -11.85 12.36 -13.84
N TYR A 70 -12.21 13.32 -12.97
CA TYR A 70 -13.22 14.35 -13.24
C TYR A 70 -12.90 15.22 -14.47
N PRO A 71 -11.68 15.73 -14.69
CA PRO A 71 -11.36 16.53 -15.87
C PRO A 71 -11.61 15.80 -17.19
N PHE A 72 -11.49 14.46 -17.21
CA PHE A 72 -11.75 13.66 -18.40
C PHE A 72 -13.23 13.63 -18.81
N LYS A 73 -14.15 14.00 -17.91
CA LYS A 73 -15.57 14.22 -18.23
C LYS A 73 -15.73 15.29 -19.31
N TYR A 74 -14.90 16.33 -19.29
CA TYR A 74 -14.96 17.43 -20.25
C TYR A 74 -14.40 17.07 -21.63
N PHE A 75 -13.51 16.07 -21.71
CA PHE A 75 -12.88 15.67 -22.98
C PHE A 75 -13.55 14.46 -23.66
N LYS A 76 -14.12 13.54 -22.87
CA LYS A 76 -14.68 12.27 -23.39
C LYS A 76 -16.14 12.04 -23.03
N GLY A 77 -16.81 13.01 -22.40
CA GLY A 77 -18.21 12.88 -21.97
C GLY A 77 -18.35 11.95 -20.77
N LYS A 78 -19.35 11.06 -20.79
CA LYS A 78 -19.64 10.17 -19.65
C LYS A 78 -18.49 9.22 -19.34
N LEU A 79 -18.03 9.23 -18.10
CA LEU A 79 -17.02 8.29 -17.60
C LEU A 79 -17.64 6.91 -17.39
N SER A 80 -16.99 5.87 -17.89
CA SER A 80 -17.46 4.49 -17.73
C SER A 80 -17.34 4.06 -16.25
N PRO A 81 -18.35 3.39 -15.67
CA PRO A 81 -18.28 2.84 -14.32
C PRO A 81 -17.08 1.90 -14.14
N SER A 82 -16.75 1.12 -15.17
CA SER A 82 -15.60 0.22 -15.15
C SER A 82 -14.27 0.95 -14.99
N LEU A 83 -14.14 2.13 -15.58
CA LEU A 83 -12.95 2.97 -15.45
C LEU A 83 -12.86 3.53 -14.03
N LEU A 84 -13.96 4.03 -13.47
CA LEU A 84 -13.99 4.58 -12.12
C LEU A 84 -13.64 3.53 -11.05
N ILE A 85 -14.19 2.32 -11.18
CA ILE A 85 -13.84 1.19 -10.29
C ILE A 85 -12.36 0.83 -10.41
N SER A 86 -11.84 0.75 -11.64
CA SER A 86 -10.42 0.42 -11.87
C SER A 86 -9.49 1.47 -11.25
N ILE A 87 -9.82 2.75 -11.41
CA ILE A 87 -9.06 3.87 -10.82
C ILE A 87 -9.12 3.84 -9.29
N TYR A 88 -10.29 3.55 -8.71
CA TYR A 88 -10.44 3.39 -7.27
C TYR A 88 -9.57 2.26 -6.72
N VAL A 89 -9.57 1.08 -7.37
CA VAL A 89 -8.72 -0.07 -6.96
C VAL A 89 -7.23 0.30 -7.02
N ILE A 90 -6.81 1.03 -8.05
CA ILE A 90 -5.44 1.55 -8.12
C ILE A 90 -5.16 2.51 -6.98
N GLY A 91 -6.05 3.48 -6.73
CA GLY A 91 -5.87 4.44 -5.64
C GLY A 91 -5.81 3.75 -4.27
N ALA A 92 -6.54 2.64 -4.07
CA ALA A 92 -6.45 1.82 -2.86
C ALA A 92 -5.10 1.10 -2.76
N ALA A 93 -4.65 0.48 -3.85
CA ALA A 93 -3.37 -0.20 -3.92
C ALA A 93 -2.18 0.76 -3.71
N VAL A 94 -2.19 1.90 -4.40
CA VAL A 94 -1.18 2.96 -4.28
C VAL A 94 -1.25 3.60 -2.90
N GLY A 95 -2.45 3.90 -2.40
CA GLY A 95 -2.64 4.45 -1.06
C GLY A 95 -2.07 3.55 0.03
N MET A 96 -2.21 2.23 -0.13
CA MET A 96 -1.66 1.26 0.80
C MET A 96 -0.15 1.06 0.64
N TYR A 97 0.31 0.75 -0.57
CA TYR A 97 1.67 0.24 -0.80
C TYR A 97 2.66 1.28 -1.36
N GLY A 98 2.18 2.25 -2.16
CA GLY A 98 3.05 3.27 -2.76
C GLY A 98 3.25 4.48 -1.83
N ILE A 99 2.17 4.97 -1.24
CA ILE A 99 2.13 6.20 -0.46
C ILE A 99 2.08 5.88 1.03
N GLY A 100 1.27 4.94 1.51
CA GLY A 100 1.05 4.64 2.93
C GLY A 100 2.23 4.01 3.69
N HIS A 101 3.36 3.82 3.02
CA HIS A 101 4.44 2.95 3.47
C HIS A 101 5.74 3.72 3.82
N TYR A 102 5.63 4.97 4.31
CA TYR A 102 6.81 5.72 4.80
C TYR A 102 7.53 4.96 5.93
N GLU A 103 6.81 4.45 6.93
CA GLU A 103 7.40 3.71 8.07
C GLU A 103 7.98 2.35 7.68
N THR A 104 7.74 1.88 6.46
CA THR A 104 8.21 0.57 5.98
C THR A 104 9.70 0.52 5.76
N PHE A 105 10.42 1.65 5.72
CA PHE A 105 11.87 1.57 5.83
C PHE A 105 12.24 0.69 7.03
N ALA A 106 11.53 0.81 8.16
CA ALA A 106 11.72 0.00 9.36
C ALA A 106 11.17 -1.44 9.29
N CYS A 107 10.33 -1.77 8.30
CA CYS A 107 9.75 -3.11 8.12
C CYS A 107 10.47 -3.95 7.05
N TRP A 108 11.42 -3.37 6.33
CA TRP A 108 12.27 -4.09 5.38
C TRP A 108 13.58 -4.50 6.03
N PRO A 109 14.24 -5.57 5.54
CA PRO A 109 15.53 -6.06 6.05
C PRO A 109 16.50 -4.94 6.42
N VAL A 110 16.64 -3.96 5.53
CA VAL A 110 17.62 -2.87 5.64
C VAL A 110 17.30 -1.89 6.77
N GLY A 111 16.08 -1.39 6.89
CA GLY A 111 15.80 -0.40 7.93
C GLY A 111 15.46 -1.00 9.29
N PHE A 112 15.01 -2.26 9.37
CA PHE A 112 15.05 -2.98 10.65
C PHE A 112 16.49 -3.19 11.10
N SER A 113 17.38 -3.64 10.21
CA SER A 113 18.80 -3.81 10.57
C SER A 113 19.48 -2.47 10.94
N ARG A 114 19.05 -1.35 10.35
CA ARG A 114 19.54 0.00 10.71
C ARG A 114 19.32 0.34 12.19
N THR A 115 18.30 -0.21 12.85
CA THR A 115 18.07 0.07 14.28
C THR A 115 19.20 -0.45 15.17
N LEU A 116 20.00 -1.43 14.70
CA LEU A 116 21.21 -1.88 15.39
C LEU A 116 22.19 -0.73 15.69
N LEU A 117 22.25 0.28 14.83
CA LEU A 117 23.14 1.43 14.99
C LEU A 117 22.77 2.30 16.20
N TYR A 118 21.53 2.19 16.69
CA TYR A 118 20.98 2.97 17.79
C TYR A 118 20.49 2.10 18.94
N THR A 119 20.77 0.78 18.89
CA THR A 119 20.36 -0.17 19.93
C THR A 119 21.25 0.01 21.15
N ASP A 120 20.64 -0.05 22.34
CA ASP A 120 21.36 0.01 23.61
C ASP A 120 22.47 -1.07 23.65
N PRO A 121 23.70 -0.74 24.09
CA PRO A 121 24.79 -1.71 24.23
C PRO A 121 24.43 -2.98 25.00
N GLU A 122 23.49 -2.92 25.96
CA GLU A 122 23.05 -4.09 26.72
C GLU A 122 22.21 -5.07 25.88
N VAL A 123 21.48 -4.55 24.88
CA VAL A 123 20.54 -5.31 24.04
C VAL A 123 21.18 -5.69 22.70
N LEU A 124 22.22 -4.97 22.28
CA LEU A 124 22.90 -5.17 21.00
C LEU A 124 23.41 -6.61 20.80
N PRO A 125 24.05 -7.29 21.79
CA PRO A 125 24.51 -8.67 21.61
C PRO A 125 23.38 -9.65 21.31
N MET A 126 22.22 -9.45 21.93
CA MET A 126 21.03 -10.25 21.66
C MET A 126 20.54 -10.04 20.23
N ALA A 127 20.42 -8.79 19.78
CA ALA A 127 19.99 -8.49 18.42
C ALA A 127 20.97 -9.03 17.35
N GLN A 128 22.27 -9.00 17.63
CA GLN A 128 23.31 -9.57 16.76
C GLN A 128 23.35 -11.11 16.77
N SER A 129 22.81 -11.76 17.80
CA SER A 129 22.73 -13.22 17.87
C SER A 129 21.71 -13.83 16.90
N TRP A 130 20.81 -13.01 16.34
CA TRP A 130 19.81 -13.47 15.39
C TRP A 130 20.45 -13.80 14.04
N TRP A 131 20.22 -15.02 13.56
CA TRP A 131 20.80 -15.53 12.31
C TRP A 131 20.44 -14.70 11.06
N TRP A 132 19.33 -13.97 11.11
CA TRP A 132 18.84 -13.13 10.03
C TRP A 132 19.30 -11.67 10.15
N MET A 133 20.06 -11.34 11.20
CA MET A 133 20.60 -10.01 11.39
C MET A 133 21.99 -9.91 10.73
N PRO A 134 22.22 -8.94 9.84
CA PRO A 134 23.56 -8.72 9.28
C PRO A 134 24.54 -8.26 10.37
N PRO A 135 25.86 -8.50 10.19
CA PRO A 135 26.88 -7.98 11.10
C PRO A 135 26.83 -6.46 11.21
N LEU A 136 27.09 -5.92 12.41
CA LEU A 136 27.01 -4.47 12.68
C LEU A 136 27.89 -3.64 11.75
N GLU A 137 29.07 -4.15 11.38
CA GLU A 137 29.97 -3.47 10.45
C GLU A 137 29.38 -3.37 9.03
N VAL A 138 28.58 -4.34 8.61
CA VAL A 138 27.85 -4.29 7.33
C VAL A 138 26.73 -3.26 7.42
N VAL A 139 26.01 -3.21 8.54
CA VAL A 139 24.96 -2.21 8.78
C VAL A 139 25.53 -0.80 8.84
N ARG A 140 26.70 -0.60 9.44
CA ARG A 140 27.35 0.71 9.53
C ARG A 140 27.68 1.30 8.16
N ARG A 141 27.94 0.47 7.14
CA ARG A 141 28.18 0.95 5.77
C ARG A 141 26.98 1.68 5.16
N ILE A 142 25.77 1.46 5.67
CA ILE A 142 24.56 2.18 5.25
C ILE A 142 24.71 3.68 5.47
N THR A 143 25.41 4.12 6.53
CA THR A 143 25.50 5.55 6.88
C THR A 143 26.54 6.30 6.05
N VAL A 144 27.51 5.60 5.47
CA VAL A 144 28.62 6.20 4.72
C VAL A 144 28.23 6.48 3.27
N GLY A 145 27.31 5.68 2.70
CA GLY A 145 26.94 5.75 1.28
C GLY A 145 28.08 5.31 0.35
N GLY A 146 27.77 5.04 -0.92
CA GLY A 146 28.76 4.70 -1.95
C GLY A 146 29.47 3.35 -1.82
N ALA A 147 29.27 2.60 -0.74
CA ALA A 147 29.80 1.26 -0.55
C ALA A 147 29.02 0.21 -1.35
N ALA A 148 29.71 -0.77 -1.91
CA ALA A 148 29.08 -1.93 -2.54
C ALA A 148 28.31 -2.77 -1.51
N THR A 149 27.10 -3.20 -1.88
CA THR A 149 26.22 -4.03 -1.04
C THR A 149 26.78 -5.45 -0.90
N ASP A 150 26.98 -5.91 0.33
CA ASP A 150 27.37 -7.29 0.63
C ASP A 150 26.13 -8.21 0.65
N TRP A 151 25.72 -8.69 -0.51
CA TRP A 151 24.54 -9.55 -0.66
C TRP A 151 24.59 -10.83 0.18
N GLY A 152 25.80 -11.35 0.46
CA GLY A 152 25.99 -12.54 1.28
C GLY A 152 25.59 -12.28 2.73
N ALA A 153 26.08 -11.19 3.31
CA ALA A 153 25.73 -10.77 4.68
C ALA A 153 24.25 -10.42 4.84
N TRP A 154 23.60 -9.91 3.79
CA TRP A 154 22.18 -9.56 3.80
C TRP A 154 21.23 -10.74 3.52
N SER A 155 21.74 -11.87 3.02
CA SER A 155 20.92 -13.00 2.57
C SER A 155 19.99 -13.56 3.65
N GLY A 156 20.48 -13.74 4.88
CA GLY A 156 19.65 -14.22 6.01
C GLY A 156 18.48 -13.29 6.32
N SER A 157 18.74 -11.98 6.30
CA SER A 157 17.71 -10.95 6.52
C SER A 157 16.66 -10.98 5.41
N ILE A 158 17.09 -11.03 4.14
CA ILE A 158 16.20 -11.11 2.99
C ILE A 158 15.28 -12.34 3.12
N VAL A 159 15.84 -13.52 3.37
CA VAL A 159 15.09 -14.77 3.49
C VAL A 159 14.08 -14.71 4.63
N PHE A 160 14.51 -14.28 5.82
CA PHE A 160 13.63 -14.20 6.98
C PHE A 160 12.43 -13.29 6.73
N TRP A 161 12.67 -12.06 6.29
CA TRP A 161 11.59 -11.09 6.08
C TRP A 161 10.67 -11.47 4.93
N SER A 162 11.21 -12.06 3.85
CA SER A 162 10.37 -12.60 2.76
C SER A 162 9.44 -13.71 3.26
N LEU A 163 9.98 -14.67 4.03
CA LEU A 163 9.19 -15.77 4.58
C LEU A 163 8.16 -15.27 5.60
N TYR A 164 8.57 -14.36 6.49
CA TYR A 164 7.68 -13.73 7.47
C TYR A 164 6.47 -13.10 6.77
N LEU A 165 6.69 -12.27 5.75
CA LEU A 165 5.61 -11.61 5.00
C LEU A 165 4.72 -12.62 4.27
N LEU A 166 5.31 -13.66 3.69
CA LEU A 166 4.55 -14.73 3.02
C LEU A 166 3.66 -15.49 4.00
N VAL A 167 4.18 -15.85 5.17
CA VAL A 167 3.43 -16.55 6.22
C VAL A 167 2.29 -15.67 6.73
N PHE A 168 2.54 -14.38 7.00
CA PHE A 168 1.49 -13.46 7.42
C PHE A 168 0.42 -13.24 6.34
N TYR A 169 0.82 -13.18 5.08
CA TYR A 169 -0.12 -13.12 3.96
C TYR A 169 -1.01 -14.38 3.91
N LEU A 170 -0.41 -15.57 4.01
CA LEU A 170 -1.16 -16.82 3.99
C LEU A 170 -2.09 -16.92 5.20
N PHE A 171 -1.58 -16.62 6.39
CA PHE A 171 -2.37 -16.60 7.62
C PHE A 171 -3.56 -15.63 7.51
N GLY A 172 -3.33 -14.38 7.11
CA GLY A 172 -4.39 -13.38 6.94
C GLY A 172 -5.42 -13.83 5.92
N SER A 173 -4.97 -14.33 4.77
CA SER A 173 -5.82 -14.92 3.73
C SER A 173 -6.67 -16.07 4.27
N SER A 174 -6.09 -16.99 5.04
CA SER A 174 -6.80 -18.11 5.65
C SER A 174 -7.85 -17.65 6.66
N VAL A 175 -7.53 -16.69 7.54
CA VAL A 175 -8.50 -16.12 8.48
C VAL A 175 -9.66 -15.47 7.74
N MET A 176 -9.37 -14.70 6.69
CA MET A 176 -10.41 -14.07 5.87
C MET A 176 -11.31 -15.09 5.17
N LEU A 177 -10.75 -16.22 4.70
CA LEU A 177 -11.54 -17.31 4.11
C LEU A 177 -12.46 -17.99 5.12
N LEU A 178 -12.03 -18.17 6.37
CA LEU A 178 -12.88 -18.70 7.45
C LEU A 178 -14.05 -17.77 7.74
N LEU A 179 -13.79 -16.47 7.81
CA LEU A 179 -14.79 -15.45 8.13
C LEU A 179 -15.66 -15.09 6.91
N ARG A 180 -15.22 -15.40 5.68
CA ARG A 180 -15.89 -15.07 4.42
C ARG A 180 -17.38 -15.38 4.45
N ARG A 181 -17.76 -16.62 4.76
CA ARG A 181 -19.17 -17.05 4.73
C ARG A 181 -20.00 -16.28 5.74
N ARG A 182 -19.48 -16.10 6.95
CA ARG A 182 -20.22 -15.43 8.03
C ARG A 182 -20.38 -13.94 7.72
N TRP A 183 -19.30 -13.27 7.33
CA TRP A 183 -19.32 -11.83 7.08
C TRP A 183 -20.00 -11.44 5.78
N LEU A 184 -19.79 -12.18 4.68
CA LEU A 184 -20.34 -11.81 3.37
C LEU A 184 -21.73 -12.38 3.13
N ASP A 185 -21.96 -13.66 3.44
CA ASP A 185 -23.21 -14.33 3.06
C ASP A 185 -24.31 -14.18 4.12
N VAL A 186 -23.95 -14.28 5.41
CA VAL A 186 -24.91 -14.25 6.53
C VAL A 186 -25.12 -12.84 7.07
N GLU A 187 -24.07 -12.19 7.56
CA GLU A 187 -24.14 -10.88 8.22
C GLU A 187 -24.12 -9.72 7.22
N ARG A 188 -23.66 -9.97 5.98
CA ARG A 188 -23.53 -8.98 4.91
C ARG A 188 -22.85 -7.70 5.40
N VAL A 189 -21.76 -7.89 6.16
CA VAL A 189 -20.98 -6.81 6.74
C VAL A 189 -20.55 -5.88 5.61
N PRO A 190 -20.99 -4.61 5.63
CA PRO A 190 -20.72 -3.72 4.53
C PRO A 190 -19.25 -3.27 4.58
N PHE A 191 -18.58 -3.21 3.44
CA PHE A 191 -17.19 -2.79 3.35
C PHE A 191 -17.07 -1.27 3.52
N PRO A 192 -16.67 -0.73 4.69
CA PRO A 192 -16.86 0.69 5.01
C PRO A 192 -16.12 1.61 4.03
N TYR A 193 -14.95 1.16 3.56
CA TYR A 193 -14.12 1.87 2.58
C TYR A 193 -14.75 1.95 1.18
N VAL A 194 -15.65 1.03 0.84
CA VAL A 194 -16.24 0.90 -0.49
C VAL A 194 -17.61 1.57 -0.58
N ILE A 195 -18.36 1.67 0.53
CA ILE A 195 -19.73 2.23 0.53
C ILE A 195 -19.76 3.64 -0.06
N ALA A 196 -18.89 4.54 0.44
CA ALA A 196 -18.86 5.92 -0.03
C ALA A 196 -18.52 5.99 -1.53
N THR A 197 -17.58 5.18 -1.99
CA THR A 197 -17.20 5.11 -3.41
C THR A 197 -18.30 4.50 -4.26
N TYR A 198 -18.97 3.45 -3.79
CA TYR A 198 -20.09 2.83 -4.45
C TYR A 198 -21.19 3.86 -4.70
N ASP A 199 -21.53 4.67 -3.70
CA ASP A 199 -22.51 5.75 -3.85
C ASP A 199 -22.08 6.81 -4.86
N VAL A 200 -20.80 7.19 -4.88
CA VAL A 200 -20.26 8.13 -5.87
C VAL A 200 -20.38 7.55 -7.29
N VAL A 201 -19.92 6.31 -7.50
CA VAL A 201 -19.98 5.66 -8.82
C VAL A 201 -21.43 5.46 -9.26
N ARG A 202 -22.32 5.06 -8.35
CA ARG A 202 -23.75 4.87 -8.62
C ARG A 202 -24.40 6.18 -9.06
N ARG A 203 -24.22 7.26 -8.30
CA ARG A 203 -24.80 8.58 -8.64
C ARG A 203 -24.29 9.12 -9.98
N VAL A 204 -23.00 8.96 -10.29
CA VAL A 204 -22.42 9.37 -11.59
C VAL A 204 -22.96 8.50 -12.74
N SER A 205 -23.24 7.22 -12.48
CA SER A 205 -23.81 6.31 -13.49
C SER A 205 -25.29 6.61 -13.77
N GLU A 206 -26.02 7.02 -12.75
CA GLU A 206 -27.46 7.32 -12.81
C GLU A 206 -27.79 8.72 -13.34
N GLU A 207 -26.82 9.64 -13.45
CA GLU A 207 -27.03 11.01 -13.97
C GLU A 207 -27.77 11.01 -15.34
N PRO A 208 -29.06 11.41 -15.37
CA PRO A 208 -29.80 11.57 -16.61
C PRO A 208 -29.42 12.92 -17.21
N GLY A 209 -28.75 12.90 -18.36
CA GLY A 209 -28.37 14.11 -19.09
C GLY A 209 -26.99 14.67 -18.74
N ALA A 210 -26.03 14.38 -19.61
CA ALA A 210 -25.17 15.44 -20.11
C ALA A 210 -25.43 15.45 -21.62
N LYS A 211 -26.31 16.34 -22.05
CA LYS A 211 -26.39 16.73 -23.47
C LYS A 211 -25.06 17.37 -23.86
#